data_AF-A0A2E3XNB7-F1
#
_entry.id   AF-A0A2E3XNB7-F1
#
_cell.length_a   1.000
_cell.length_b   1.000
_cell.length_c   1.000
_cell.angle_alpha   90.00
_cell.angle_beta   90.00
_cell.angle_gamma   90.00
#
_symmetry.space_group_name_H-M   'P 1'
#
loop_
_entity.id
_entity.type
_entity.pdbx_description
1 polymer ?
#
loop_
_entity_poly.entity_id
_entity_poly.type
_entity_poly.pdbx_seq_one_letter_code
_entity_poly.pdbx_strand_id
1 'polypeptide(L)'
;MRALKLVLLLLLIPTMAMAGVNLKNGNFYISYTDIIVPGGGMELEITRTNNSKSTEKGWFGFGWGSDYETYVTVSADGSVIVHENGSGALTRFTPKTAVDAKSAAARIVSAIRKKSSISEKVANDLTAKLSNDAELRQAYARKYKVTAEIADGTELYSNNRGIQKIVKTKHGFKRSYNDGKIEEFNKEGKLVRISNKNGYEVKLAYEKGSLKSIKDSAANQLFFEWYPDGKVKHISSAGDKKTHYKYRGDDLVESKDIEGNVFKYGYDANHNMTSVTYSDNSKMTVAYTPKTQFVEEVKMRNGESTKYIYGSNPKNPDFHYWTTVAKTSPSGKKSENKYEYEIKTRPDGSQYTYRIATTVNGMKTETIYSECCSLPLKITRGDNSTTFEYNEKGLLTKKASTKGEMIQLEYHPKFNKITKVVNNKGTTSFVYDKKANLIKANSSTGKAVALSYDSKGRIQKMFDKDKKTGKKRILSFKYNALGKPVEIEMKNVGKINVAYDNYGEIKKVESKQGHKMALQVTQAFQSLLSIVKPAGVNLNM
;
A
#
# COMPACT_ATOMS: atom_id res chain seq x y z
N MET A 1 51.50 -21.64 -17.11
CA MET A 1 50.98 -21.83 -15.73
C MET A 1 51.07 -20.51 -14.96
N ARG A 2 49.95 -19.84 -14.73
CA ARG A 2 49.72 -18.93 -13.60
C ARG A 2 48.21 -18.78 -13.45
N ALA A 3 47.69 -19.38 -12.39
CA ALA A 3 46.27 -19.40 -12.05
C ALA A 3 45.84 -18.01 -11.56
N LEU A 4 44.89 -17.38 -12.25
CA LEU A 4 44.23 -16.18 -11.78
C LEU A 4 43.05 -16.60 -10.91
N LYS A 5 43.21 -16.53 -9.59
CA LYS A 5 42.12 -16.72 -8.62
C LYS A 5 41.11 -15.57 -8.83
N LEU A 6 39.96 -15.90 -9.40
CA LEU A 6 38.81 -15.00 -9.44
C LEU A 6 38.20 -14.99 -8.04
N VAL A 7 38.49 -13.94 -7.27
CA VAL A 7 37.79 -13.65 -6.01
C VAL A 7 36.37 -13.22 -6.39
N LEU A 8 35.42 -14.13 -6.21
CA LEU A 8 33.99 -13.85 -6.35
C LEU A 8 33.59 -12.96 -5.17
N LEU A 9 33.58 -11.65 -5.40
CA LEU A 9 33.03 -10.68 -4.45
C LEU A 9 31.53 -10.96 -4.34
N LEU A 10 31.12 -11.70 -3.31
CA LEU A 10 29.71 -11.82 -2.93
C LEU A 10 29.21 -10.42 -2.55
N LEU A 11 28.55 -9.77 -3.51
CA LEU A 11 27.61 -8.70 -3.21
C LEU A 11 26.47 -9.33 -2.41
N LEU A 12 26.61 -9.34 -1.09
CA LEU A 12 25.49 -9.43 -0.15
C LEU A 12 24.48 -8.39 -0.60
N ILE A 13 23.36 -8.83 -1.17
CA ILE A 13 22.20 -7.97 -1.37
C ILE A 13 21.72 -7.66 0.05
N PRO A 14 21.89 -6.43 0.57
CA PRO A 14 21.30 -6.11 1.86
C PRO A 14 19.78 -6.19 1.70
N THR A 15 19.11 -6.75 2.71
CA THR A 15 17.68 -6.59 2.93
C THR A 15 17.23 -5.17 2.54
N MET A 16 16.20 -5.04 1.70
CA MET A 16 15.75 -3.74 1.19
C MET A 16 15.20 -2.88 2.34
N ALA A 17 16.07 -2.11 2.99
CA ALA A 17 15.62 -1.04 3.88
C ALA A 17 15.00 0.05 3.00
N MET A 18 13.68 0.23 3.08
CA MET A 18 12.99 1.34 2.43
C MET A 18 12.84 2.49 3.44
N ALA A 19 13.51 3.61 3.17
CA ALA A 19 13.45 4.81 4.00
C ALA A 19 12.92 6.00 3.20
N GLY A 20 12.20 6.90 3.86
CA GLY A 20 11.68 8.11 3.22
C GLY A 20 11.24 9.18 4.20
N VAL A 21 11.04 10.39 3.66
CA VAL A 21 10.45 11.51 4.39
C VAL A 21 9.16 11.92 3.70
N ASN A 22 8.07 11.97 4.46
CA ASN A 22 6.82 12.52 3.96
C ASN A 22 6.94 14.05 3.90
N LEU A 23 7.00 14.57 2.68
CA LEU A 23 7.22 15.99 2.41
C LEU A 23 6.06 16.89 2.89
N LYS A 24 4.88 16.33 3.16
CA LYS A 24 3.71 17.06 3.67
C LYS A 24 3.87 17.42 5.16
N ASN A 25 4.52 16.57 5.96
CA ASN A 25 4.52 16.70 7.43
C ASN A 25 5.85 16.33 8.09
N GLY A 26 6.92 16.22 7.32
CA GLY A 26 8.28 15.93 7.79
C GLY A 26 8.45 14.58 8.48
N ASN A 27 7.51 13.65 8.29
CA ASN A 27 7.59 12.33 8.91
C ASN A 27 8.70 11.47 8.30
N PHE A 28 9.65 11.01 9.11
CA PHE A 28 10.61 9.99 8.71
C PHE A 28 9.99 8.61 8.87
N TYR A 29 10.19 7.73 7.90
CA TYR A 29 9.89 6.32 8.06
C TYR A 29 11.01 5.45 7.49
N ILE A 30 11.22 4.29 8.10
CA ILE A 30 12.15 3.27 7.63
C ILE A 30 11.65 1.87 7.98
N SER A 31 11.75 0.95 7.02
CA SER A 31 11.25 -0.43 7.16
C SER A 31 12.38 -1.45 7.04
N TYR A 32 12.26 -2.56 7.78
CA TYR A 32 13.17 -3.71 7.74
C TYR A 32 12.36 -5.00 7.74
N THR A 33 12.69 -5.92 6.84
CA THR A 33 12.16 -7.29 6.85
C THR A 33 13.08 -8.17 7.68
N ASP A 34 12.59 -8.62 8.84
CA ASP A 34 13.40 -9.39 9.79
C ASP A 34 13.31 -10.92 9.57
N ILE A 35 12.20 -11.39 8.99
CA ILE A 35 11.95 -12.80 8.67
C ILE A 35 11.20 -12.90 7.35
N ILE A 36 11.62 -13.83 6.50
CA ILE A 36 10.86 -14.32 5.34
C ILE A 36 10.79 -15.83 5.48
N VAL A 37 9.61 -16.42 5.58
CA VAL A 37 9.44 -17.88 5.58
C VAL A 37 9.25 -18.34 4.13
N PRO A 38 10.17 -19.14 3.57
CA PRO A 38 10.10 -19.58 2.19
C PRO A 38 8.81 -20.37 1.89
N GLY A 39 8.17 -20.11 0.76
CA GLY A 39 6.97 -20.84 0.31
C GLY A 39 6.71 -20.65 -1.19
N GLY A 40 6.17 -21.67 -1.86
CA GLY A 40 5.98 -21.69 -3.33
C GLY A 40 4.90 -20.74 -3.89
N GLY A 41 4.48 -19.72 -3.12
CA GLY A 41 3.38 -18.82 -3.42
C GLY A 41 3.62 -17.39 -2.93
N MET A 42 2.95 -16.99 -1.85
CA MET A 42 3.22 -15.73 -1.15
C MET A 42 4.07 -16.00 0.09
N GLU A 43 5.00 -15.09 0.37
CA GLU A 43 5.91 -15.23 1.51
C GLU A 43 5.23 -14.78 2.81
N LEU A 44 5.36 -15.60 3.85
CA LEU A 44 5.00 -15.20 5.20
C LEU A 44 6.19 -14.45 5.80
N GLU A 45 6.12 -13.13 5.84
CA GLU A 45 7.23 -12.28 6.30
C GLU A 45 6.85 -11.46 7.54
N ILE A 46 7.86 -10.98 8.28
CA ILE A 46 7.73 -9.94 9.30
C ILE A 46 8.54 -8.73 8.86
N THR A 47 7.81 -7.67 8.48
CA THR A 47 8.38 -6.37 8.18
C THR A 47 7.96 -5.39 9.27
N ARG A 48 8.96 -4.72 9.89
CA ARG A 48 8.75 -3.66 10.87
C ARG A 48 9.09 -2.31 10.28
N THR A 49 8.33 -1.28 10.65
CA THR A 49 8.44 0.08 10.14
C THR A 49 8.51 1.05 11.31
N ASN A 50 9.57 1.87 11.37
CA ASN A 50 9.61 3.04 12.23
C ASN A 50 8.90 4.21 11.56
N ASN A 51 8.18 5.02 12.32
CA ASN A 51 7.50 6.22 11.89
C ASN A 51 7.74 7.30 12.95
N SER A 52 8.52 8.34 12.63
CA SER A 52 8.94 9.35 13.62
C SER A 52 7.81 10.25 14.10
N LYS A 53 6.66 10.27 13.41
CA LYS A 53 5.46 11.01 13.87
C LYS A 53 4.45 10.11 14.57
N SER A 54 4.70 8.81 14.64
CA SER A 54 3.85 7.89 15.41
C SER A 54 4.05 8.12 16.90
N THR A 55 2.94 8.14 17.63
CA THR A 55 2.92 8.14 19.11
C THR A 55 2.52 6.77 19.67
N GLU A 56 2.32 5.78 18.79
CA GLU A 56 1.96 4.42 19.17
C GLU A 56 3.20 3.64 19.62
N LYS A 57 2.97 2.69 20.53
CA LYS A 57 3.96 1.70 20.98
C LYS A 57 3.56 0.35 20.42
N GLY A 58 4.11 -0.01 19.26
CA GLY A 58 3.89 -1.32 18.68
C GLY A 58 4.73 -2.41 19.37
N TRP A 59 4.73 -3.60 18.80
CA TRP A 59 5.48 -4.77 19.27
C TRP A 59 6.97 -4.48 19.40
N PHE A 60 7.48 -3.60 18.55
CA PHE A 60 8.89 -3.22 18.49
C PHE A 60 9.20 -1.91 19.22
N GLY A 61 8.32 -1.44 20.10
CA GLY A 61 8.54 -0.23 20.89
C GLY A 61 7.97 1.05 20.26
N PHE A 62 8.33 2.19 20.83
CA PHE A 62 7.79 3.50 20.44
C PHE A 62 8.10 3.83 18.99
N GLY A 63 7.07 4.24 18.25
CA GLY A 63 7.20 4.64 16.84
C GLY A 63 7.39 3.48 15.87
N TRP A 64 7.51 2.24 16.34
CA TRP A 64 7.64 1.05 15.49
C TRP A 64 6.35 0.24 15.43
N GLY A 65 6.09 -0.40 14.29
CA GLY A 65 5.05 -1.43 14.16
C GLY A 65 5.24 -2.30 12.92
N SER A 66 4.40 -3.31 12.75
CA SER A 66 4.39 -4.27 11.66
C SER A 66 2.99 -4.48 11.07
N ASP A 67 2.91 -5.03 9.87
CA ASP A 67 1.65 -5.18 9.12
C ASP A 67 0.56 -5.99 9.87
N TYR A 68 0.96 -6.85 10.81
CA TYR A 68 0.08 -7.68 11.63
C TYR A 68 -0.44 -6.99 12.90
N GLU A 69 -0.01 -5.75 13.15
CA GLU A 69 -0.49 -4.91 14.26
C GLU A 69 -1.69 -4.06 13.88
N THR A 70 -2.29 -4.34 12.72
CA THR A 70 -3.49 -3.65 12.27
C THR A 70 -4.67 -3.96 13.20
N TYR A 71 -5.39 -2.94 13.65
CA TYR A 71 -6.58 -3.10 14.48
C TYR A 71 -7.64 -2.04 14.17
N VAL A 72 -8.87 -2.27 14.62
CA VAL A 72 -10.00 -1.37 14.36
C VAL A 72 -10.61 -0.83 15.64
N THR A 73 -11.05 0.43 15.57
CA THR A 73 -11.79 1.10 16.65
C THR A 73 -12.99 1.83 16.08
N VAL A 74 -14.05 1.94 16.89
CA VAL A 74 -15.23 2.74 16.53
C VAL A 74 -15.07 4.13 17.14
N SER A 75 -15.26 5.15 16.33
CA SER A 75 -15.24 6.55 16.75
C SER A 75 -16.60 6.97 17.33
N ALA A 76 -16.62 8.09 18.04
CA ALA A 76 -17.85 8.67 18.61
C ALA A 76 -18.88 9.08 17.54
N ASP A 77 -18.46 9.25 16.28
CA ASP A 77 -19.29 9.69 15.17
C ASP A 77 -19.80 8.54 14.27
N GLY A 78 -19.63 7.29 14.71
CA GLY A 78 -20.04 6.11 13.95
C GLY A 78 -19.04 5.69 12.87
N SER A 79 -17.95 6.44 12.69
CA SER A 79 -16.86 6.02 11.79
C SER A 79 -16.09 4.84 12.38
N VAL A 80 -15.56 3.98 11.52
CA VAL A 80 -14.59 2.95 11.91
C VAL A 80 -13.19 3.41 11.51
N ILE A 81 -12.26 3.38 12.45
CA ILE A 81 -10.86 3.73 12.23
C ILE A 81 -10.06 2.44 12.20
N VAL A 82 -9.39 2.19 11.08
CA VAL A 82 -8.33 1.19 11.01
C VAL A 82 -7.02 1.86 11.38
N HIS A 83 -6.37 1.34 12.42
CA HIS A 83 -5.01 1.67 12.81
C HIS A 83 -4.08 0.72 12.08
N GLU A 84 -3.33 1.24 11.12
CA GLU A 84 -2.53 0.46 10.19
C GLU A 84 -1.16 0.14 10.83
N ASN A 85 -0.79 -1.13 10.74
CA ASN A 85 0.58 -1.61 10.92
C ASN A 85 1.28 -1.21 12.23
N GLY A 86 0.55 -0.90 13.31
CA GLY A 86 1.11 -0.48 14.60
C GLY A 86 1.96 0.81 14.57
N SER A 87 2.12 1.45 13.40
CA SER A 87 3.08 2.54 13.17
C SER A 87 2.36 3.90 13.05
N GLY A 88 1.18 4.03 13.63
CA GLY A 88 0.43 5.30 13.78
C GLY A 88 -0.29 5.79 12.52
N ALA A 89 -0.25 5.05 11.42
CA ALA A 89 -1.05 5.37 10.24
C ALA A 89 -2.53 5.03 10.47
N LEU A 90 -3.43 5.91 10.03
CA LEU A 90 -4.88 5.76 10.24
C LEU A 90 -5.62 5.77 8.91
N THR A 91 -6.65 4.93 8.81
CA THR A 91 -7.62 4.95 7.71
C THR A 91 -9.03 5.03 8.29
N ARG A 92 -9.71 6.15 8.02
CA ARG A 92 -11.08 6.39 8.47
C ARG A 92 -12.08 5.88 7.43
N PHE A 93 -13.07 5.12 7.91
CA PHE A 93 -14.20 4.61 7.15
C PHE A 93 -15.49 5.24 7.67
N THR A 94 -16.27 5.83 6.77
CA THR A 94 -17.52 6.52 7.10
C THR A 94 -18.72 5.80 6.47
N PRO A 95 -19.93 5.94 7.05
CA PRO A 95 -21.14 5.53 6.36
C PRO A 95 -21.32 6.31 5.04
N LYS A 96 -22.21 5.83 4.16
CA LYS A 96 -22.60 6.58 2.95
C LYS A 96 -23.40 7.84 3.29
N THR A 97 -24.16 7.80 4.39
CA THR A 97 -24.88 8.95 4.90
C THR A 97 -23.89 9.94 5.53
N ALA A 98 -24.30 11.20 5.59
CA ALA A 98 -23.50 12.22 6.27
C ALA A 98 -23.23 11.82 7.73
N VAL A 99 -22.02 12.13 8.20
CA VAL A 99 -21.62 11.94 9.60
C VAL A 99 -22.14 13.11 10.44
N ASP A 100 -22.86 12.83 11.52
CA ASP A 100 -23.27 13.85 12.48
C ASP A 100 -22.13 14.19 13.45
N ALA A 101 -21.22 15.03 12.98
CA ALA A 101 -20.06 15.49 13.73
C ALA A 101 -20.44 16.27 15.00
N LYS A 102 -21.56 17.01 14.98
CA LYS A 102 -22.03 17.83 16.10
C LYS A 102 -22.52 16.97 17.26
N SER A 103 -23.35 15.97 16.97
CA SER A 103 -23.84 15.02 17.98
C SER A 103 -22.69 14.22 18.59
N ALA A 104 -21.73 13.79 17.77
CA ALA A 104 -20.52 13.13 18.26
C ALA A 104 -19.67 14.04 19.17
N ALA A 105 -19.45 15.29 18.78
CA ALA A 105 -18.76 16.28 19.60
C ALA A 105 -19.46 16.51 20.94
N ALA A 106 -20.78 16.66 20.94
CA ALA A 106 -21.57 16.82 22.17
C ALA A 106 -21.44 15.62 23.11
N ARG A 107 -21.48 14.39 22.59
CA ARG A 107 -21.24 13.17 23.39
C ARG A 107 -19.86 13.16 24.03
N ILE A 108 -18.83 13.57 23.29
CA ILE A 108 -17.47 13.69 23.81
C ILE A 108 -17.41 14.72 24.94
N VAL A 109 -17.93 15.93 24.73
CA VAL A 109 -17.93 16.99 25.73
C VAL A 109 -18.71 16.60 26.99
N SER A 110 -19.84 15.89 26.84
CA SER A 110 -20.58 15.31 27.96
C SER A 110 -19.73 14.32 28.76
N ALA A 111 -18.97 13.45 28.10
CA ALA A 111 -18.05 12.53 28.77
C ALA A 111 -16.90 13.25 29.50
N ILE A 112 -16.44 14.39 28.98
CA ILE A 112 -15.43 15.25 29.64
C ILE A 112 -16.01 15.86 30.91
N ARG A 113 -17.22 16.44 30.84
CA ARG A 113 -17.92 17.04 31.98
C ARG A 113 -18.10 16.07 33.15
N LYS A 114 -18.28 14.78 32.87
CA LYS A 114 -18.37 13.72 33.90
C LYS A 114 -17.05 13.49 34.65
N LYS A 115 -15.91 13.87 34.07
CA LYS A 115 -14.58 13.69 34.67
C LYS A 115 -13.94 14.98 35.16
N SER A 116 -14.38 16.12 34.67
CA SER A 116 -13.77 17.42 34.97
C SER A 116 -14.81 18.53 34.85
N SER A 117 -14.82 19.45 35.82
CA SER A 117 -15.66 20.65 35.76
C SER A 117 -15.10 21.60 34.69
N ILE A 118 -15.88 21.83 33.63
CA ILE A 118 -15.58 22.81 32.59
C ILE A 118 -16.76 23.78 32.49
N SER A 119 -16.47 25.07 32.27
CA SER A 119 -17.53 26.07 32.11
C SER A 119 -18.32 25.87 30.83
N GLU A 120 -19.54 26.42 30.77
CA GLU A 120 -20.39 26.33 29.58
C GLU A 120 -19.72 26.90 28.33
N LYS A 121 -18.98 28.01 28.50
CA LYS A 121 -18.21 28.63 27.42
C LYS A 121 -17.15 27.66 26.87
N VAL A 122 -16.36 27.03 27.73
CA VAL A 122 -15.32 26.07 27.33
C VAL A 122 -15.93 24.86 26.63
N ALA A 123 -17.07 24.36 27.11
CA ALA A 123 -17.77 23.24 26.51
C ALA A 123 -18.32 23.58 25.11
N ASN A 124 -18.87 24.78 24.91
CA ASN A 124 -19.35 25.25 23.62
C ASN A 124 -18.21 25.41 22.63
N ASP A 125 -17.11 26.06 23.05
CA ASP A 125 -15.92 26.24 22.22
C ASP A 125 -15.31 24.89 21.81
N LEU A 126 -15.23 23.93 22.74
CA LEU A 126 -14.72 22.59 22.47
C LEU A 126 -15.65 21.81 21.54
N THR A 127 -16.97 21.92 21.72
CA THR A 127 -17.95 21.28 20.83
C THR A 127 -17.80 21.80 19.40
N ALA A 128 -17.64 23.12 19.22
CA ALA A 128 -17.40 23.72 17.91
C ALA A 128 -16.10 23.23 17.28
N LYS A 129 -15.00 23.16 18.04
CA LYS A 129 -13.71 22.62 17.56
C LYS A 129 -13.83 21.17 17.12
N LEU A 130 -14.38 20.30 17.96
CA LEU A 130 -14.54 18.88 17.66
C LEU A 130 -15.52 18.62 16.50
N SER A 131 -16.50 19.50 16.30
CA SER A 131 -17.43 19.38 15.15
C SER A 131 -16.72 19.63 13.82
N ASN A 132 -15.73 20.53 13.80
CA ASN A 132 -15.04 20.97 12.59
C ASN A 132 -13.68 20.28 12.36
N ASP A 133 -13.24 19.43 13.27
CA ASP A 133 -11.96 18.71 13.18
C ASP A 133 -12.16 17.23 13.51
N ALA A 134 -12.16 16.40 12.48
CA ALA A 134 -12.38 14.96 12.62
C ALA A 134 -11.21 14.24 13.33
N GLU A 135 -9.98 14.71 13.16
CA GLU A 135 -8.80 14.10 13.81
C GLU A 135 -8.81 14.42 15.30
N LEU A 136 -9.07 15.67 15.67
CA LEU A 136 -9.22 16.09 17.07
C LEU A 136 -10.41 15.37 17.72
N ARG A 137 -11.54 15.28 17.01
CA ARG A 137 -12.71 14.53 17.48
C ARG A 137 -12.39 13.07 17.76
N GLN A 138 -11.65 12.41 16.87
CA GLN A 138 -11.21 11.03 17.06
C GLN A 138 -10.25 10.90 18.25
N ALA A 139 -9.28 11.80 18.38
CA ALA A 139 -8.32 11.78 19.48
C ALA A 139 -9.02 11.90 20.84
N TYR A 140 -10.00 12.81 20.96
CA TYR A 140 -10.78 12.99 22.17
C TYR A 140 -11.76 11.83 22.41
N ALA A 141 -12.39 11.29 21.36
CA ALA A 141 -13.22 10.09 21.47
C ALA A 141 -12.43 8.92 22.08
N ARG A 142 -11.20 8.67 21.58
CA ARG A 142 -10.30 7.64 22.14
C ARG A 142 -9.91 7.96 23.59
N LYS A 143 -9.47 9.18 23.88
CA LYS A 143 -9.05 9.61 25.24
C LYS A 143 -10.16 9.44 26.28
N TYR A 144 -11.40 9.75 25.92
CA TYR A 144 -12.56 9.68 26.82
C TYR A 144 -13.39 8.40 26.65
N LYS A 145 -12.94 7.44 25.84
CA LYS A 145 -13.59 6.16 25.56
C LYS A 145 -15.05 6.31 25.09
N VAL A 146 -15.29 7.31 24.24
CA VAL A 146 -16.61 7.57 23.65
C VAL A 146 -16.67 6.91 22.29
N THR A 147 -17.60 5.97 22.13
CA THR A 147 -17.81 5.23 20.88
C THR A 147 -19.28 5.28 20.52
N ALA A 148 -19.57 5.24 19.22
CA ALA A 148 -20.93 5.05 18.73
C ALA A 148 -21.27 3.55 18.66
N GLU A 149 -22.55 3.21 18.76
CA GLU A 149 -23.03 1.88 18.41
C GLU A 149 -23.20 1.78 16.89
N ILE A 150 -22.78 0.63 16.34
CA ILE A 150 -22.92 0.33 14.92
C ILE A 150 -23.65 -1.00 14.80
N ALA A 151 -24.78 -1.01 14.12
CA ALA A 151 -25.57 -2.21 13.89
C ALA A 151 -24.81 -3.23 13.03
N ASP A 152 -25.01 -4.52 13.28
CA ASP A 152 -24.50 -5.58 12.42
C ASP A 152 -25.00 -5.44 10.98
N GLY A 153 -24.12 -5.67 10.01
CA GLY A 153 -24.39 -5.47 8.58
C GLY A 153 -24.14 -4.04 8.09
N THR A 154 -23.88 -3.07 8.99
CA THR A 154 -23.52 -1.70 8.57
C THR A 154 -22.26 -1.71 7.71
N GLU A 155 -22.34 -1.08 6.54
CA GLU A 155 -21.22 -0.92 5.62
C GLU A 155 -20.66 0.51 5.66
N LEU A 156 -19.34 0.61 5.82
CA LEU A 156 -18.60 1.87 5.80
C LEU A 156 -17.50 1.83 4.72
N TYR A 157 -17.13 2.99 4.21
CA TYR A 157 -16.31 3.12 3.02
C TYR A 157 -15.14 4.07 3.26
N SER A 158 -14.02 3.80 2.58
CA SER A 158 -12.87 4.68 2.52
C SER A 158 -12.21 4.60 1.14
N ASN A 159 -11.63 5.70 0.70
CA ASN A 159 -10.81 5.77 -0.51
C ASN A 159 -9.40 6.34 -0.25
N ASN A 160 -9.05 6.61 1.01
CA ASN A 160 -7.75 7.18 1.40
C ASN A 160 -6.55 6.32 0.94
N ARG A 161 -6.76 5.00 0.84
CA ARG A 161 -5.75 4.01 0.42
C ARG A 161 -6.28 3.11 -0.69
N GLY A 162 -6.97 3.72 -1.65
CA GLY A 162 -7.79 3.02 -2.63
C GLY A 162 -9.16 2.63 -2.06
N ILE A 163 -10.06 2.21 -2.94
CA ILE A 163 -11.45 1.92 -2.60
C ILE A 163 -11.52 0.68 -1.72
N GLN A 164 -12.01 0.87 -0.51
CA GLN A 164 -12.13 -0.16 0.51
C GLN A 164 -13.49 -0.05 1.21
N LYS A 165 -13.96 -1.19 1.70
CA LYS A 165 -15.18 -1.30 2.49
C LYS A 165 -14.88 -2.01 3.79
N ILE A 166 -15.46 -1.55 4.89
CA ILE A 166 -15.47 -2.29 6.15
C ILE A 166 -16.92 -2.54 6.58
N VAL A 167 -17.21 -3.76 7.01
CA VAL A 167 -18.55 -4.18 7.43
C VAL A 167 -18.51 -4.59 8.90
N LYS A 168 -19.43 -4.07 9.71
CA LYS A 168 -19.65 -4.53 11.07
C LYS A 168 -20.32 -5.91 11.03
N THR A 169 -19.72 -6.91 11.68
CA THR A 169 -20.26 -8.27 11.74
C THR A 169 -20.55 -8.68 13.18
N LYS A 170 -21.36 -9.75 13.34
CA LYS A 170 -21.60 -10.40 14.64
C LYS A 170 -20.32 -10.80 15.39
N HIS A 171 -19.22 -11.03 14.65
CA HIS A 171 -17.95 -11.50 15.20
C HIS A 171 -16.87 -10.40 15.29
N GLY A 172 -17.17 -9.18 14.85
CA GLY A 172 -16.20 -8.07 14.83
C GLY A 172 -16.35 -7.22 13.57
N PHE A 173 -15.32 -7.17 12.73
CA PHE A 173 -15.32 -6.38 11.49
C PHE A 173 -14.68 -7.14 10.33
N LYS A 174 -15.10 -6.80 9.11
CA LYS A 174 -14.50 -7.33 7.88
C LYS A 174 -14.18 -6.20 6.92
N ARG A 175 -12.90 -5.95 6.68
CA ARG A 175 -12.40 -5.01 5.66
C ARG A 175 -12.17 -5.77 4.36
N SER A 176 -12.57 -5.16 3.24
CA SER A 176 -12.42 -5.70 1.89
C SER A 176 -11.78 -4.65 0.99
N TYR A 177 -10.78 -5.08 0.23
CA TYR A 177 -10.05 -4.26 -0.72
C TYR A 177 -10.54 -4.52 -2.15
N ASN A 178 -10.31 -3.57 -3.04
CA ASN A 178 -10.66 -3.69 -4.46
C ASN A 178 -9.90 -4.81 -5.20
N ASP A 179 -8.72 -5.20 -4.73
CA ASP A 179 -7.87 -6.25 -5.33
C ASP A 179 -8.26 -7.67 -4.91
N GLY A 180 -9.17 -7.80 -3.95
CA GLY A 180 -9.65 -9.05 -3.36
C GLY A 180 -8.99 -9.45 -2.04
N LYS A 181 -8.11 -8.62 -1.46
CA LYS A 181 -7.64 -8.80 -0.08
C LYS A 181 -8.82 -8.59 0.88
N ILE A 182 -8.87 -9.42 1.93
CA ILE A 182 -9.83 -9.33 3.03
C ILE A 182 -9.04 -9.37 4.34
N GLU A 183 -9.43 -8.51 5.28
CA GLU A 183 -8.96 -8.54 6.67
C GLU A 183 -10.17 -8.72 7.58
N GLU A 184 -10.05 -9.59 8.56
CA GLU A 184 -11.09 -9.85 9.55
C GLU A 184 -10.56 -9.57 10.95
N PHE A 185 -11.39 -8.89 11.73
CA PHE A 185 -11.10 -8.42 13.07
C PHE A 185 -12.11 -9.03 14.04
N ASN A 186 -11.67 -9.38 15.25
CA ASN A 186 -12.54 -9.87 16.31
C ASN A 186 -13.38 -8.74 16.95
N LYS A 187 -14.17 -9.06 17.99
CA LYS A 187 -15.03 -8.08 18.68
C LYS A 187 -14.24 -6.97 19.37
N GLU A 188 -13.02 -7.26 19.80
CA GLU A 188 -12.08 -6.32 20.40
C GLU A 188 -11.34 -5.47 19.35
N GLY A 189 -11.57 -5.76 18.06
CA GLY A 189 -10.97 -5.04 16.93
C GLY A 189 -9.58 -5.52 16.52
N LYS A 190 -9.05 -6.61 17.08
CA LYS A 190 -7.75 -7.19 16.70
C LYS A 190 -7.86 -7.98 15.40
N LEU A 191 -6.87 -7.84 14.53
CA LEU A 191 -6.77 -8.62 13.29
C LEU A 191 -6.61 -10.11 13.61
N VAL A 192 -7.47 -10.96 13.06
CA VAL A 192 -7.43 -12.42 13.28
C VAL A 192 -7.20 -13.20 12.00
N ARG A 193 -7.52 -12.62 10.84
CA ARG A 193 -7.34 -13.28 9.55
C ARG A 193 -7.08 -12.29 8.41
N ILE A 194 -6.16 -12.63 7.53
CA ILE A 194 -5.96 -12.00 6.23
C ILE A 194 -6.20 -13.07 5.16
N SER A 195 -6.92 -12.74 4.08
CA SER A 195 -7.06 -13.64 2.93
C SER A 195 -7.04 -12.88 1.61
N ASN A 196 -6.77 -13.59 0.51
CA ASN A 196 -6.82 -13.04 -0.83
C ASN A 196 -7.75 -13.84 -1.76
N LYS A 197 -8.00 -13.30 -2.96
CA LYS A 197 -8.86 -13.93 -3.98
C LYS A 197 -8.36 -15.30 -4.48
N ASN A 198 -7.09 -15.64 -4.26
CA ASN A 198 -6.49 -16.88 -4.72
C ASN A 198 -6.61 -18.00 -3.65
N GLY A 199 -7.21 -17.70 -2.50
CA GLY A 199 -7.41 -18.66 -1.41
C GLY A 199 -6.23 -18.77 -0.44
N TYR A 200 -5.17 -17.96 -0.59
CA TYR A 200 -4.14 -17.88 0.44
C TYR A 200 -4.69 -17.12 1.65
N GLU A 201 -4.44 -17.65 2.84
CA GLU A 201 -4.86 -17.05 4.10
C GLU A 201 -3.74 -17.05 5.13
N VAL A 202 -3.77 -16.06 6.02
CA VAL A 202 -2.93 -15.94 7.20
C VAL A 202 -3.84 -15.79 8.42
N LYS A 203 -3.61 -16.58 9.46
CA LYS A 203 -4.38 -16.59 10.70
C LYS A 203 -3.49 -16.19 11.87
N LEU A 204 -4.00 -15.31 12.72
CA LEU A 204 -3.33 -14.82 13.92
C LEU A 204 -4.00 -15.45 15.14
N ALA A 205 -3.21 -16.11 15.99
CA ALA A 205 -3.69 -16.75 17.21
C ALA A 205 -3.19 -16.00 18.45
N TYR A 206 -4.12 -15.56 19.29
CA TYR A 206 -3.82 -14.83 20.52
C TYR A 206 -4.02 -15.72 21.74
N GLU A 207 -3.17 -15.55 22.76
CA GLU A 207 -3.26 -16.23 24.05
C GLU A 207 -3.08 -15.19 25.16
N LYS A 208 -4.00 -15.16 26.14
CA LYS A 208 -4.01 -14.17 27.23
C LYS A 208 -3.86 -12.71 26.77
N GLY A 209 -4.36 -12.39 25.57
CA GLY A 209 -4.33 -11.06 24.99
C GLY A 209 -3.12 -10.75 24.10
N SER A 210 -2.05 -11.54 24.14
CA SER A 210 -0.84 -11.36 23.31
C SER A 210 -0.85 -12.30 22.12
N LEU A 211 -0.19 -11.91 21.02
CA LEU A 211 -0.10 -12.75 19.83
C LEU A 211 0.85 -13.92 20.11
N LYS A 212 0.38 -15.16 19.96
CA LYS A 212 1.19 -16.37 20.18
C LYS A 212 1.86 -16.84 18.91
N SER A 213 1.09 -16.89 17.82
CA SER A 213 1.58 -17.39 16.55
C SER A 213 0.81 -16.84 15.35
N ILE A 214 1.48 -16.81 14.20
CA ILE A 214 0.87 -16.56 12.89
C ILE A 214 1.05 -17.81 12.05
N LYS A 215 0.01 -18.25 11.34
CA LYS A 215 0.06 -19.41 10.46
C LYS A 215 -0.59 -19.12 9.12
N ASP A 216 0.06 -19.48 8.03
CA ASP A 216 -0.51 -19.36 6.68
C ASP A 216 -1.22 -20.65 6.21
N SER A 217 -1.91 -20.57 5.08
CA SER A 217 -2.56 -21.71 4.41
C SER A 217 -1.60 -22.76 3.84
N ALA A 218 -0.31 -22.42 3.69
CA ALA A 218 0.74 -23.35 3.29
C ALA A 218 1.37 -24.06 4.51
N ALA A 219 0.83 -23.83 5.71
CA ALA A 219 1.30 -24.34 6.99
C ALA A 219 2.65 -23.76 7.46
N ASN A 220 3.14 -22.68 6.85
CA ASN A 220 4.23 -21.89 7.41
C ASN A 220 3.75 -21.22 8.69
N GLN A 221 4.62 -21.15 9.70
CA GLN A 221 4.27 -20.66 11.01
C GLN A 221 5.37 -19.79 11.61
N LEU A 222 4.94 -18.74 12.32
CA LEU A 222 5.79 -17.87 13.13
C LEU A 222 5.35 -17.94 14.58
N PHE A 223 6.32 -17.96 15.49
CA PHE A 223 6.09 -17.97 16.94
C PHE A 223 6.72 -16.74 17.59
N PHE A 224 6.05 -16.22 18.62
CA PHE A 224 6.43 -14.97 19.28
C PHE A 224 6.73 -15.22 20.75
N GLU A 225 7.88 -14.73 21.20
CA GLU A 225 8.22 -14.60 22.61
C GLU A 225 8.20 -13.12 22.99
N TRP A 226 7.64 -12.80 24.16
CA TRP A 226 7.41 -11.42 24.60
C TRP A 226 8.16 -11.13 25.90
N TYR A 227 8.59 -9.88 26.06
CA TYR A 227 8.89 -9.34 27.39
C TYR A 227 7.59 -9.10 28.17
N PRO A 228 7.63 -9.04 29.52
CA PRO A 228 6.45 -8.81 30.35
C PRO A 228 5.71 -7.49 30.05
N ASP A 229 6.41 -6.49 29.49
CA ASP A 229 5.87 -5.19 29.11
C ASP A 229 5.23 -5.17 27.71
N GLY A 230 5.14 -6.33 27.04
CA GLY A 230 4.46 -6.49 25.76
C GLY A 230 5.31 -6.20 24.52
N LYS A 231 6.60 -5.89 24.67
CA LYS A 231 7.54 -5.80 23.52
C LYS A 231 8.02 -7.18 23.08
N VAL A 232 8.23 -7.35 21.78
CA VAL A 232 8.67 -8.63 21.22
C VAL A 232 10.13 -8.91 21.59
N LYS A 233 10.40 -10.10 22.09
CA LYS A 233 11.74 -10.54 22.49
C LYS A 233 12.42 -11.31 21.36
N HIS A 234 11.71 -12.30 20.83
CA HIS A 234 12.14 -13.14 19.73
C HIS A 234 10.96 -13.47 18.83
N ILE A 235 11.24 -13.57 17.53
CA ILE A 235 10.33 -14.19 16.57
C ILE A 235 11.11 -15.33 15.90
N SER A 236 10.47 -16.47 15.74
CA SER A 236 11.05 -17.66 15.12
C SER A 236 10.11 -18.26 14.08
N SER A 237 10.72 -18.92 13.10
CA SER A 237 10.06 -19.86 12.17
C SER A 237 10.53 -21.28 12.50
N ALA A 238 10.00 -22.31 11.84
CA ALA A 238 10.46 -23.69 12.03
C ALA A 238 11.99 -23.81 11.84
N GLY A 239 12.71 -24.21 12.89
CA GLY A 239 14.18 -24.30 12.96
C GLY A 239 14.77 -23.61 14.21
N ASP A 240 16.10 -23.52 14.28
CA ASP A 240 16.81 -22.96 15.46
C ASP A 240 17.11 -21.46 15.37
N LYS A 241 16.93 -20.84 14.19
CA LYS A 241 17.18 -19.42 13.98
C LYS A 241 16.01 -18.58 14.52
N LYS A 242 16.34 -17.53 15.26
CA LYS A 242 15.38 -16.54 15.78
C LYS A 242 15.92 -15.13 15.71
N THR A 243 15.02 -14.16 15.57
CA THR A 243 15.36 -12.74 15.66
C THR A 243 15.66 -12.35 17.10
N HIS A 244 16.39 -11.25 17.30
CA HIS A 244 16.69 -10.73 18.63
C HIS A 244 16.46 -9.22 18.68
N TYR A 245 15.77 -8.75 19.71
CA TYR A 245 15.49 -7.33 19.92
C TYR A 245 15.93 -6.90 21.32
N LYS A 246 16.61 -5.74 21.39
CA LYS A 246 17.02 -5.10 22.66
C LYS A 246 16.46 -3.70 22.74
N TYR A 247 16.03 -3.35 23.94
CA TYR A 247 15.33 -2.10 24.21
C TYR A 247 16.02 -1.29 25.30
N ARG A 248 15.85 0.03 25.22
CA ARG A 248 16.12 0.97 26.32
C ARG A 248 14.82 1.72 26.59
N GLY A 249 14.11 1.35 27.66
CA GLY A 249 12.74 1.83 27.86
C GLY A 249 11.84 1.33 26.73
N ASP A 250 11.25 2.26 25.97
CA ASP A 250 10.43 1.93 24.79
C ASP A 250 11.20 2.04 23.45
N ASP A 251 12.45 2.48 23.46
CA ASP A 251 13.28 2.57 22.25
C ASP A 251 13.85 1.20 21.88
N LEU A 252 13.63 0.74 20.64
CA LEU A 252 14.37 -0.39 20.07
C LEU A 252 15.79 0.05 19.72
N VAL A 253 16.79 -0.35 20.51
CA VAL A 253 18.19 0.11 20.34
C VAL A 253 19.04 -0.86 19.52
N GLU A 254 18.65 -2.14 19.44
CA GLU A 254 19.31 -3.13 18.60
C GLU A 254 18.31 -4.17 18.10
N SER A 255 18.42 -4.54 16.84
CA SER A 255 17.70 -5.65 16.22
C SER A 255 18.67 -6.55 15.45
N LYS A 256 18.44 -7.86 15.53
CA LYS A 256 19.11 -8.86 14.71
C LYS A 256 18.05 -9.66 13.95
N ASP A 257 18.11 -9.64 12.62
CA ASP A 257 17.20 -10.41 11.77
C ASP A 257 17.52 -11.92 11.78
N ILE A 258 16.72 -12.72 11.08
CA ILE A 258 16.89 -14.19 11.07
C ILE A 258 18.17 -14.63 10.34
N GLU A 259 18.70 -13.83 9.43
CA GLU A 259 19.97 -14.09 8.73
C GLU A 259 21.20 -13.61 9.51
N GLY A 260 20.97 -12.88 10.60
CA GLY A 260 21.99 -12.42 11.52
C GLY A 260 22.53 -11.03 11.24
N ASN A 261 21.91 -10.26 10.34
CA ASN A 261 22.24 -8.85 10.16
C ASN A 261 21.85 -8.07 11.41
N VAL A 262 22.74 -7.19 11.87
CA VAL A 262 22.55 -6.40 13.08
C VAL A 262 22.37 -4.93 12.71
N PHE A 263 21.34 -4.32 13.29
CA PHE A 263 21.07 -2.89 13.19
C PHE A 263 21.03 -2.29 14.59
N LYS A 264 21.74 -1.19 14.80
CA LYS A 264 21.73 -0.44 16.06
C LYS A 264 21.17 0.95 15.83
N TYR A 265 20.30 1.40 16.73
CA TYR A 265 19.53 2.63 16.57
C TYR A 265 19.86 3.65 17.66
N GLY A 266 20.09 4.89 17.25
CA GLY A 266 20.19 6.04 18.14
C GLY A 266 18.89 6.84 18.15
N TYR A 267 18.55 7.44 19.29
CA TYR A 267 17.35 8.25 19.48
C TYR A 267 17.65 9.54 20.23
N ASP A 268 16.86 10.59 19.97
CA ASP A 268 16.81 11.80 20.80
C ASP A 268 15.86 11.62 22.01
N ALA A 269 15.71 12.68 22.82
CA ALA A 269 14.84 12.67 24.00
C ALA A 269 13.34 12.61 23.68
N ASN A 270 12.95 12.87 22.43
CA ASN A 270 11.56 12.77 21.95
C ASN A 270 11.29 11.42 21.27
N HIS A 271 12.22 10.46 21.38
CA HIS A 271 12.15 9.14 20.74
C HIS A 271 12.25 9.19 19.20
N ASN A 272 12.75 10.28 18.60
CA ASN A 272 13.03 10.31 17.17
C ASN A 272 14.32 9.55 16.86
N MET A 273 14.30 8.69 15.84
CA MET A 273 15.48 7.94 15.42
C MET A 273 16.52 8.86 14.76
N THR A 274 17.65 9.08 15.42
CA THR A 274 18.71 9.97 14.93
C THR A 274 19.80 9.23 14.15
N SER A 275 19.93 7.90 14.32
CA SER A 275 20.89 7.12 13.56
C SER A 275 20.54 5.64 13.43
N VAL A 276 21.03 5.05 12.34
CA VAL A 276 21.10 3.59 12.14
C VAL A 276 22.56 3.23 11.87
N THR A 277 23.12 2.36 12.69
CA THR A 277 24.44 1.74 12.46
C THR A 277 24.27 0.31 11.98
N TYR A 278 24.95 -0.04 10.90
CA TYR A 278 24.86 -1.34 10.24
C TYR A 278 26.01 -2.27 10.63
N SER A 279 25.95 -3.55 10.25
CA SER A 279 26.97 -4.57 10.56
C SER A 279 28.39 -4.19 10.13
N ASP A 280 28.53 -3.40 9.06
CA ASP A 280 29.82 -2.89 8.55
C ASP A 280 30.30 -1.61 9.27
N ASN A 281 29.62 -1.23 10.36
CA ASN A 281 29.79 0.02 11.11
C ASN A 281 29.49 1.32 10.34
N SER A 282 29.04 1.22 9.07
CA SER A 282 28.52 2.37 8.34
C SER A 282 27.26 2.91 9.01
N LYS A 283 26.96 4.20 8.79
CA LYS A 283 25.86 4.90 9.46
C LYS A 283 24.98 5.68 8.50
N MET A 284 23.69 5.68 8.80
CA MET A 284 22.72 6.68 8.34
C MET A 284 22.38 7.58 9.53
N THR A 285 22.22 8.89 9.31
CA THR A 285 21.80 9.84 10.35
C THR A 285 20.59 10.65 9.92
N VAL A 286 19.75 11.00 10.88
CA VAL A 286 18.58 11.85 10.69
C VAL A 286 18.62 12.98 11.72
N ALA A 287 18.48 14.21 11.26
CA ALA A 287 18.36 15.40 12.09
C ALA A 287 16.91 15.91 12.05
N TYR A 288 16.45 16.49 13.15
CA TYR A 288 15.07 16.96 13.32
C TYR A 288 15.04 18.39 13.85
N THR A 289 14.06 19.16 13.37
CA THR A 289 13.73 20.48 13.92
C THR A 289 13.10 20.31 15.31
N PRO A 290 13.68 20.86 16.41
CA PRO A 290 13.25 20.56 17.77
C PRO A 290 11.76 20.82 18.06
N LYS A 291 11.20 21.92 17.53
CA LYS A 291 9.81 22.33 17.81
C LYS A 291 8.77 21.46 17.10
N THR A 292 9.01 21.09 15.84
CA THR A 292 8.02 20.39 15.01
C THR A 292 8.28 18.89 14.93
N GLN A 293 9.50 18.46 15.29
CA GLN A 293 10.03 17.12 15.07
C GLN A 293 9.99 16.71 13.59
N PHE A 294 10.01 17.69 12.68
CA PHE A 294 10.12 17.43 11.25
C PHE A 294 11.58 17.18 10.91
N VAL A 295 11.83 16.25 9.99
CA VAL A 295 13.19 15.95 9.53
C VAL A 295 13.81 17.18 8.86
N GLU A 296 14.98 17.59 9.32
CA GLU A 296 15.76 18.67 8.71
C GLU A 296 16.76 18.12 7.68
N GLU A 297 17.42 17.00 8.00
CA GLU A 297 18.42 16.38 7.12
C GLU A 297 18.46 14.86 7.30
N VAL A 298 18.59 14.13 6.19
CA VAL A 298 18.97 12.71 6.18
C VAL A 298 20.32 12.59 5.48
N LYS A 299 21.29 11.95 6.14
CA LYS A 299 22.57 11.56 5.53
C LYS A 299 22.63 10.04 5.42
N MET A 300 22.78 9.58 4.20
CA MET A 300 22.89 8.16 3.86
C MET A 300 24.32 7.68 4.04
N ARG A 301 24.49 6.36 4.23
CA ARG A 301 25.81 5.75 4.43
C ARG A 301 26.79 5.92 3.27
N ASN A 302 26.28 6.17 2.06
CA ASN A 302 27.07 6.40 0.86
C ASN A 302 27.56 7.86 0.73
N GLY A 303 27.24 8.74 1.69
CA GLY A 303 27.57 10.15 1.68
C GLY A 303 26.52 11.05 1.01
N GLU A 304 25.45 10.50 0.43
CA GLU A 304 24.34 11.31 -0.09
C GLU A 304 23.62 12.01 1.07
N SER A 305 23.32 13.30 0.93
CA SER A 305 22.52 14.04 1.91
C SER A 305 21.28 14.67 1.27
N THR A 306 20.19 14.68 2.02
CA THR A 306 18.95 15.37 1.64
C THR A 306 18.53 16.30 2.78
N LYS A 307 18.39 17.59 2.49
CA LYS A 307 17.89 18.61 3.42
C LYS A 307 16.46 19.02 3.08
N TYR A 308 15.68 19.32 4.10
CA TYR A 308 14.28 19.68 3.99
C TYR A 308 14.03 21.03 4.67
N ILE A 309 13.48 21.97 3.91
CA ILE A 309 13.16 23.32 4.39
C ILE A 309 11.66 23.50 4.29
N TYR A 310 11.00 23.70 5.43
CA TYR A 310 9.55 23.85 5.52
C TYR A 310 9.18 25.33 5.57
N GLY A 311 8.13 25.72 4.84
CA GLY A 311 7.55 27.06 4.89
C GLY A 311 6.03 26.99 4.78
N SER A 312 5.36 28.07 5.15
CA SER A 312 3.90 28.14 5.14
C SER A 312 3.40 29.51 4.72
N ASN A 313 2.19 29.57 4.16
CA ASN A 313 1.54 30.82 3.81
C ASN A 313 1.14 31.54 5.12
N PRO A 314 1.62 32.77 5.40
CA PRO A 314 1.31 33.48 6.63
C PRO A 314 -0.18 33.73 6.87
N LYS A 315 -0.98 33.81 5.80
CA LYS A 315 -2.43 34.02 5.90
C LYS A 315 -3.21 32.74 6.27
N ASN A 316 -2.63 31.58 6.00
CA ASN A 316 -3.29 30.30 6.23
C ASN A 316 -2.27 29.16 6.45
N PRO A 317 -1.45 29.24 7.52
CA PRO A 317 -0.26 28.40 7.64
C PRO A 317 -0.58 26.91 7.85
N ASP A 318 -1.71 26.59 8.46
CA ASP A 318 -2.13 25.21 8.74
C ASP A 318 -2.64 24.47 7.49
N PHE A 319 -3.13 25.23 6.50
CA PHE A 319 -3.77 24.67 5.31
C PHE A 319 -3.05 25.01 4.01
N HIS A 320 -2.02 25.85 4.02
CA HIS A 320 -1.21 26.14 2.83
C HIS A 320 0.27 26.24 3.20
N TYR A 321 1.05 25.24 2.80
CA TYR A 321 2.46 25.12 3.13
C TYR A 321 3.27 24.42 2.04
N TRP A 322 4.59 24.46 2.16
CA TRP A 322 5.51 23.85 1.21
C TRP A 322 6.78 23.31 1.87
N THR A 323 7.43 22.40 1.15
CA THR A 323 8.72 21.82 1.49
C THR A 323 9.66 21.97 0.29
N THR A 324 10.83 22.56 0.52
CA THR A 324 11.96 22.56 -0.41
C THR A 324 12.90 21.43 -0.04
N VAL A 325 13.26 20.59 -1.01
CA VAL A 325 14.10 19.41 -0.85
C VAL A 325 15.39 19.63 -1.62
N ALA A 326 16.50 19.78 -0.90
CA ALA A 326 17.83 19.94 -1.48
C ALA A 326 18.64 18.65 -1.31
N LYS A 327 18.97 17.98 -2.41
CA LYS A 327 19.81 16.77 -2.42
C LYS A 327 21.23 17.09 -2.84
N THR A 328 22.21 16.51 -2.15
CA THR A 328 23.63 16.56 -2.49
C THR A 328 24.15 15.13 -2.68
N SER A 329 24.64 14.81 -3.87
CA SER A 329 25.26 13.50 -4.15
C SER A 329 26.60 13.38 -3.42
N PRO A 330 27.16 12.15 -3.31
CA PRO A 330 28.51 11.96 -2.78
C PRO A 330 29.59 12.72 -3.57
N SER A 331 29.35 12.98 -4.86
CA SER A 331 30.24 13.78 -5.71
C SER A 331 30.05 15.30 -5.58
N GLY A 332 29.19 15.75 -4.66
CA GLY A 332 28.87 17.16 -4.43
C GLY A 332 27.84 17.77 -5.40
N LYS A 333 27.26 16.98 -6.33
CA LYS A 333 26.23 17.48 -7.25
C LYS A 333 24.96 17.79 -6.48
N LYS A 334 24.44 19.02 -6.65
CA LYS A 334 23.23 19.49 -5.98
C LYS A 334 22.01 19.45 -6.89
N SER A 335 20.85 19.19 -6.32
CA SER A 335 19.54 19.37 -6.96
C SER A 335 18.53 19.88 -5.93
N GLU A 336 17.59 20.68 -6.38
CA GLU A 336 16.55 21.26 -5.53
C GLU A 336 15.17 21.09 -6.17
N ASN A 337 14.20 20.65 -5.37
CA ASN A 337 12.81 20.49 -5.77
C ASN A 337 11.89 21.12 -4.71
N LYS A 338 10.75 21.66 -5.13
CA LYS A 338 9.75 22.27 -4.22
C LYS A 338 8.41 21.55 -4.33
N TYR A 339 7.74 21.37 -3.19
CA TYR A 339 6.44 20.72 -3.08
C TYR A 339 5.52 21.58 -2.22
N GLU A 340 4.43 22.06 -2.77
CA GLU A 340 3.45 22.93 -2.14
C GLU A 340 2.11 22.21 -2.02
N TYR A 341 1.47 22.37 -0.87
CA TYR A 341 0.23 21.69 -0.49
C TYR A 341 -0.80 22.71 -0.05
N GLU A 342 -2.02 22.56 -0.56
CA GLU A 342 -3.20 23.28 -0.08
C GLU A 342 -4.24 22.27 0.39
N ILE A 343 -4.70 22.43 1.62
CA ILE A 343 -5.61 21.54 2.33
C ILE A 343 -6.94 22.26 2.53
N LYS A 344 -8.04 21.53 2.38
CA LYS A 344 -9.39 22.02 2.69
C LYS A 344 -10.10 21.04 3.64
N THR A 345 -11.13 21.55 4.30
CA THR A 345 -11.93 20.79 5.28
C THR A 345 -13.27 20.43 4.65
N ARG A 346 -13.66 19.16 4.78
CA ARG A 346 -14.97 18.64 4.37
C ARG A 346 -16.04 19.01 5.41
N PRO A 347 -17.34 18.92 5.07
CA PRO A 347 -18.44 19.19 6.01
C PRO A 347 -18.41 18.38 7.31
N ASP A 348 -17.79 17.20 7.31
CA ASP A 348 -17.66 16.34 8.51
C ASP A 348 -16.44 16.67 9.39
N GLY A 349 -15.71 17.73 9.04
CA GLY A 349 -14.48 18.17 9.71
C GLY A 349 -13.22 17.40 9.29
N SER A 350 -13.31 16.45 8.35
CA SER A 350 -12.13 15.76 7.84
C SER A 350 -11.40 16.60 6.80
N GLN A 351 -10.08 16.54 6.78
CA GLN A 351 -9.28 17.31 5.83
C GLN A 351 -8.98 16.51 4.56
N TYR A 352 -8.76 17.22 3.46
CA TYR A 352 -8.29 16.65 2.20
C TYR A 352 -7.29 17.57 1.51
N THR A 353 -6.35 16.96 0.79
CA THR A 353 -5.45 17.72 -0.08
C THR A 353 -6.25 18.21 -1.28
N TYR A 354 -6.45 19.52 -1.39
CA TYR A 354 -7.14 20.15 -2.51
C TYR A 354 -6.20 20.37 -3.70
N ARG A 355 -4.96 20.79 -3.41
CA ARG A 355 -3.97 21.10 -4.43
C ARG A 355 -2.59 20.61 -4.02
N ILE A 356 -1.86 20.06 -4.97
CA ILE A 356 -0.41 19.86 -4.87
C ILE A 356 0.25 20.57 -6.05
N ALA A 357 1.24 21.41 -5.79
CA ALA A 357 2.10 21.97 -6.82
C ALA A 357 3.56 21.57 -6.58
N THR A 358 4.21 21.02 -7.59
CA THR A 358 5.60 20.58 -7.52
C THR A 358 6.44 21.30 -8.56
N THR A 359 7.63 21.73 -8.18
CA THR A 359 8.67 22.17 -9.09
C THR A 359 9.81 21.17 -9.01
N VAL A 360 9.98 20.35 -10.05
CA VAL A 360 11.01 19.32 -10.11
C VAL A 360 11.89 19.55 -11.33
N ASN A 361 13.20 19.72 -11.12
CA ASN A 361 14.15 20.07 -12.18
C ASN A 361 13.66 21.25 -13.04
N GLY A 362 13.12 22.30 -12.40
CA GLY A 362 12.56 23.48 -13.06
C GLY A 362 11.16 23.32 -13.66
N MET A 363 10.62 22.09 -13.78
CA MET A 363 9.29 21.87 -14.32
C MET A 363 8.21 21.96 -13.24
N LYS A 364 7.26 22.88 -13.43
CA LYS A 364 6.07 23.01 -12.57
C LYS A 364 4.98 22.04 -13.02
N THR A 365 4.45 21.28 -12.06
CA THR A 365 3.24 20.46 -12.20
C THR A 365 2.28 20.81 -11.08
N GLU A 366 1.02 21.02 -11.39
CA GLU A 366 -0.05 21.28 -10.43
C GLU A 366 -1.13 20.21 -10.57
N THR A 367 -1.59 19.67 -9.46
CA THR A 367 -2.69 18.72 -9.40
C THR A 367 -3.78 19.25 -8.48
N ILE A 368 -5.01 19.31 -8.97
CA ILE A 368 -6.21 19.64 -8.21
C ILE A 368 -6.96 18.34 -7.94
N TYR A 369 -7.48 18.18 -6.72
CA TYR A 369 -8.12 16.96 -6.25
C TYR A 369 -9.58 17.20 -5.86
N SER A 370 -10.39 16.14 -5.99
CA SER A 370 -11.79 16.12 -5.60
C SER A 370 -11.96 16.16 -4.08
N GLU A 371 -12.98 16.88 -3.59
CA GLU A 371 -13.34 16.93 -2.17
C GLU A 371 -13.71 15.56 -1.59
N CYS A 372 -14.63 14.83 -2.23
CA CYS A 372 -15.15 13.57 -1.68
C CYS A 372 -14.05 12.52 -1.44
N CYS A 373 -13.04 12.52 -2.30
CA CYS A 373 -12.31 11.30 -2.58
C CYS A 373 -10.80 11.46 -2.77
N SER A 374 -10.29 12.69 -2.73
CA SER A 374 -8.87 12.98 -2.98
C SER A 374 -8.34 12.38 -4.30
N LEU A 375 -9.20 12.26 -5.31
CA LEU A 375 -8.83 11.80 -6.65
C LEU A 375 -8.46 13.01 -7.53
N PRO A 376 -7.42 12.92 -8.38
CA PRO A 376 -7.03 14.03 -9.26
C PRO A 376 -8.15 14.43 -10.22
N LEU A 377 -8.58 15.69 -10.21
CA LEU A 377 -9.53 16.24 -11.19
C LEU A 377 -8.84 16.88 -12.39
N LYS A 378 -7.68 17.50 -12.15
CA LYS A 378 -6.89 18.19 -13.17
C LYS A 378 -5.42 18.14 -12.82
N ILE A 379 -4.58 17.79 -13.79
CA ILE A 379 -3.12 17.89 -13.72
C ILE A 379 -2.67 18.88 -14.80
N THR A 380 -1.98 19.95 -14.42
CA THR A 380 -1.41 20.95 -15.31
C THR A 380 0.12 20.85 -15.25
N ARG A 381 0.79 20.70 -16.40
CA ARG A 381 2.26 20.65 -16.52
C ARG A 381 2.70 21.55 -17.67
N GLY A 382 3.34 22.67 -17.34
CA GLY A 382 3.52 23.79 -18.29
C GLY A 382 2.16 24.24 -18.82
N ASP A 383 2.06 24.41 -20.14
CA ASP A 383 0.82 24.84 -20.81
C ASP A 383 -0.18 23.69 -21.05
N ASN A 384 0.18 22.46 -20.69
CA ASN A 384 -0.67 21.30 -20.95
C ASN A 384 -1.45 20.92 -19.72
N SER A 385 -2.73 20.60 -19.88
CA SER A 385 -3.54 20.05 -18.80
C SER A 385 -4.20 18.74 -19.18
N THR A 386 -4.46 17.92 -18.18
CA THR A 386 -5.21 16.67 -18.28
C THR A 386 -6.29 16.67 -17.22
N THR A 387 -7.53 16.43 -17.60
CA THR A 387 -8.69 16.32 -16.70
C THR A 387 -9.15 14.89 -16.55
N PHE A 388 -9.78 14.60 -15.42
CA PHE A 388 -10.25 13.27 -15.05
C PHE A 388 -11.65 13.37 -14.47
N GLU A 389 -12.49 12.40 -14.82
CA GLU A 389 -13.83 12.22 -14.27
C GLU A 389 -13.96 10.80 -13.70
N TYR A 390 -14.71 10.65 -12.61
CA TYR A 390 -14.88 9.38 -11.90
C TYR A 390 -16.36 9.11 -11.66
N ASN A 391 -16.74 7.83 -11.56
CA ASN A 391 -18.06 7.45 -11.09
C ASN A 391 -18.14 7.47 -9.55
N GLU A 392 -19.32 7.21 -8.99
CA GLU A 392 -19.58 7.17 -7.54
C GLU A 392 -18.72 6.15 -6.77
N LYS A 393 -18.18 5.14 -7.46
CA LYS A 393 -17.26 4.16 -6.87
C LYS A 393 -15.81 4.64 -6.89
N GLY A 394 -15.51 5.83 -7.41
CA GLY A 394 -14.15 6.35 -7.57
C GLY A 394 -13.37 5.74 -8.74
N LEU A 395 -14.03 5.07 -9.69
CA LEU A 395 -13.38 4.50 -10.87
C LEU A 395 -13.35 5.55 -12.00
N LEU A 396 -12.19 5.72 -12.64
CA LEU A 396 -11.99 6.68 -13.73
C LEU A 396 -12.92 6.37 -14.90
N THR A 397 -13.80 7.29 -15.27
CA THR A 397 -14.73 7.16 -16.41
C THR A 397 -14.27 7.94 -17.64
N LYS A 398 -13.53 9.03 -17.45
CA LYS A 398 -13.01 9.84 -18.55
C LYS A 398 -11.68 10.48 -18.20
N LYS A 399 -10.79 10.56 -19.20
CA LYS A 399 -9.53 11.29 -19.16
C LYS A 399 -9.41 12.09 -20.46
N ALA A 400 -9.11 13.37 -20.36
CA ALA A 400 -8.91 14.22 -21.54
C ALA A 400 -7.70 15.12 -21.34
N SER A 401 -6.88 15.33 -22.37
CA SER A 401 -5.72 16.22 -22.35
C SER A 401 -5.79 17.29 -23.44
N THR A 402 -5.24 18.47 -23.15
CA THR A 402 -5.05 19.54 -24.15
C THR A 402 -4.13 19.14 -25.30
N LYS A 403 -3.35 18.06 -25.16
CA LYS A 403 -2.58 17.44 -26.25
C LYS A 403 -3.42 16.52 -27.16
N GLY A 404 -4.73 16.51 -26.98
CA GLY A 404 -5.68 15.73 -27.78
C GLY A 404 -5.94 14.32 -27.26
N GLU A 405 -5.25 13.82 -26.22
CA GLU A 405 -5.56 12.51 -25.64
C GLU A 405 -6.97 12.49 -25.06
N MET A 406 -7.80 11.52 -25.47
CA MET A 406 -9.11 11.27 -24.87
C MET A 406 -9.30 9.78 -24.63
N ILE A 407 -9.79 9.44 -23.43
CA ILE A 407 -10.12 8.08 -23.00
C ILE A 407 -11.46 8.11 -22.27
N GLN A 408 -12.37 7.20 -22.60
CA GLN A 408 -13.58 6.92 -21.84
C GLN A 408 -13.63 5.44 -21.46
N LEU A 409 -14.10 5.15 -20.25
CA LEU A 409 -14.11 3.83 -19.65
C LEU A 409 -15.50 3.49 -19.12
N GLU A 410 -15.97 2.28 -19.44
CA GLU A 410 -17.16 1.69 -18.85
C GLU A 410 -16.78 0.47 -18.02
N TYR A 411 -17.55 0.17 -16.98
CA TYR A 411 -17.24 -0.89 -16.02
C TYR A 411 -18.41 -1.84 -15.83
N HIS A 412 -18.08 -3.10 -15.57
CA HIS A 412 -19.03 -4.11 -15.16
C HIS A 412 -19.64 -3.73 -13.80
N PRO A 413 -20.99 -3.71 -13.65
CA PRO A 413 -21.65 -3.18 -12.46
C PRO A 413 -21.30 -3.93 -11.17
N LYS A 414 -21.12 -5.25 -11.25
CA LYS A 414 -20.76 -6.12 -10.12
C LYS A 414 -19.26 -6.23 -9.84
N PHE A 415 -18.45 -6.43 -10.89
CA PHE A 415 -17.03 -6.77 -10.74
C PHE A 415 -16.09 -5.57 -10.77
N ASN A 416 -16.59 -4.37 -11.10
CA ASN A 416 -15.79 -3.15 -11.28
C ASN A 416 -14.62 -3.35 -12.27
N LYS A 417 -14.74 -4.28 -13.23
CA LYS A 417 -13.77 -4.51 -14.30
C LYS A 417 -14.18 -3.74 -15.55
N ILE A 418 -13.21 -3.21 -16.28
CA ILE A 418 -13.45 -2.42 -17.50
C ILE A 418 -14.15 -3.30 -18.54
N THR A 419 -15.33 -2.90 -19.00
CA THR A 419 -16.08 -3.57 -20.09
C THR A 419 -15.85 -2.90 -21.43
N LYS A 420 -15.50 -1.61 -21.44
CA LYS A 420 -15.25 -0.86 -22.67
C LYS A 420 -14.24 0.26 -22.44
N VAL A 421 -13.37 0.45 -23.43
CA VAL A 421 -12.42 1.57 -23.52
C VAL A 421 -12.66 2.24 -24.87
N VAL A 422 -12.89 3.53 -24.88
CA VAL A 422 -12.91 4.36 -26.10
C VAL A 422 -11.74 5.31 -26.02
N ASN A 423 -10.92 5.40 -27.06
CA ASN A 423 -9.87 6.40 -27.19
C ASN A 423 -9.76 6.88 -28.64
N ASN A 424 -8.82 7.78 -28.91
CA ASN A 424 -8.60 8.32 -30.25
C ASN A 424 -8.28 7.27 -31.33
N LYS A 425 -7.83 6.07 -30.94
CA LYS A 425 -7.50 4.96 -31.85
C LYS A 425 -8.69 4.03 -32.09
N GLY A 426 -9.76 4.16 -31.32
CA GLY A 426 -10.99 3.39 -31.45
C GLY A 426 -11.50 2.81 -30.14
N THR A 427 -12.30 1.75 -30.25
CA THR A 427 -13.01 1.13 -29.12
C THR A 427 -12.48 -0.28 -28.85
N THR A 428 -12.33 -0.63 -27.58
CA THR A 428 -12.02 -2.01 -27.15
C THR A 428 -13.05 -2.46 -26.12
N SER A 429 -13.62 -3.66 -26.30
CA SER A 429 -14.63 -4.24 -25.41
C SER A 429 -14.15 -5.53 -24.77
N PHE A 430 -14.55 -5.76 -23.52
CA PHE A 430 -14.15 -6.90 -22.69
C PHE A 430 -15.37 -7.63 -22.13
N VAL A 431 -15.29 -8.96 -22.11
CA VAL A 431 -16.34 -9.84 -21.57
C VAL A 431 -15.72 -10.79 -20.55
N TYR A 432 -16.40 -10.97 -19.42
CA TYR A 432 -15.93 -11.76 -18.28
C TYR A 432 -16.87 -12.92 -17.95
N ASP A 433 -16.33 -13.97 -17.32
CA ASP A 433 -17.12 -15.07 -16.76
C ASP A 433 -17.72 -14.70 -15.39
N LYS A 434 -18.49 -15.63 -14.79
CA LYS A 434 -19.11 -15.46 -13.47
C LYS A 434 -18.09 -15.34 -12.32
N LYS A 435 -16.84 -15.80 -12.53
CA LYS A 435 -15.69 -15.67 -11.61
C LYS A 435 -14.85 -14.42 -11.92
N ALA A 436 -15.34 -13.55 -12.81
CA ALA A 436 -14.67 -12.34 -13.30
C ALA A 436 -13.39 -12.59 -14.13
N ASN A 437 -13.14 -13.79 -14.65
CA ASN A 437 -12.03 -14.03 -15.58
C ASN A 437 -12.35 -13.50 -16.97
N LEU A 438 -11.36 -12.95 -17.69
CA LEU A 438 -11.57 -12.40 -19.02
C LEU A 438 -11.81 -13.52 -20.03
N ILE A 439 -12.98 -13.59 -20.66
CA ILE A 439 -13.29 -14.57 -21.72
C ILE A 439 -12.95 -14.00 -23.10
N LYS A 440 -13.18 -12.70 -23.32
CA LYS A 440 -13.06 -12.11 -24.66
C LYS A 440 -12.64 -10.65 -24.57
N ALA A 441 -11.74 -10.24 -25.47
CA ALA A 441 -11.37 -8.86 -25.71
C ALA A 441 -11.40 -8.59 -27.23
N ASN A 442 -12.05 -7.50 -27.65
CA ASN A 442 -12.15 -7.13 -29.07
C ASN A 442 -11.80 -5.67 -29.25
N SER A 443 -10.87 -5.37 -30.14
CA SER A 443 -10.55 -4.00 -30.55
C SER A 443 -11.19 -3.68 -31.91
N SER A 444 -11.68 -2.46 -32.07
CA SER A 444 -12.18 -1.92 -33.34
C SER A 444 -11.09 -1.88 -34.42
N THR A 445 -9.82 -1.97 -34.05
CA THR A 445 -8.69 -2.10 -34.97
C THR A 445 -8.60 -3.48 -35.64
N GLY A 446 -9.47 -4.43 -35.27
CA GLY A 446 -9.57 -5.75 -35.86
C GLY A 446 -8.87 -6.87 -35.08
N LYS A 447 -8.12 -6.54 -34.03
CA LYS A 447 -7.53 -7.53 -33.12
C LYS A 447 -8.55 -8.05 -32.11
N ALA A 448 -8.53 -9.35 -31.83
CA ALA A 448 -9.38 -9.99 -30.84
C ALA A 448 -8.66 -11.14 -30.15
N VAL A 449 -8.91 -11.30 -28.86
CA VAL A 449 -8.45 -12.46 -28.08
C VAL A 449 -9.62 -13.09 -27.34
N ALA A 450 -9.68 -14.42 -27.32
CA ALA A 450 -10.56 -15.19 -26.46
C ALA A 450 -9.78 -16.16 -25.59
N LEU A 451 -10.20 -16.32 -24.34
CA LEU A 451 -9.56 -17.18 -23.35
C LEU A 451 -10.58 -18.17 -22.79
N SER A 452 -10.11 -19.36 -22.46
CA SER A 452 -10.84 -20.36 -21.67
C SER A 452 -9.98 -20.79 -20.49
N TYR A 453 -10.63 -21.24 -19.42
CA TYR A 453 -9.98 -21.54 -18.16
C TYR A 453 -10.29 -22.97 -17.70
N ASP A 454 -9.36 -23.58 -16.99
CA ASP A 454 -9.60 -24.84 -16.31
C ASP A 454 -10.43 -24.65 -15.02
N SER A 455 -10.76 -25.75 -14.33
CA SER A 455 -11.54 -25.72 -13.08
C SER A 455 -10.86 -24.91 -11.96
N LYS A 456 -9.54 -24.77 -12.02
CA LYS A 456 -8.70 -24.00 -11.08
C LYS A 456 -8.52 -22.53 -11.51
N GLY A 457 -9.14 -22.09 -12.60
CA GLY A 457 -9.08 -20.71 -13.08
C GLY A 457 -7.80 -20.34 -13.85
N ARG A 458 -7.00 -21.32 -14.29
CA ARG A 458 -5.80 -21.09 -15.11
C ARG A 458 -6.15 -21.10 -16.58
N ILE A 459 -5.44 -20.33 -17.42
CA ILE A 459 -5.72 -20.24 -18.86
C ILE A 459 -5.49 -21.61 -19.51
N GLN A 460 -6.55 -22.27 -19.98
CA GLN A 460 -6.45 -23.54 -20.67
C GLN A 460 -6.19 -23.36 -22.16
N LYS A 461 -6.87 -22.40 -22.80
CA LYS A 461 -6.66 -22.05 -24.21
C LYS A 461 -6.73 -20.55 -24.44
N MET A 462 -5.97 -20.08 -25.42
CA MET A 462 -6.00 -18.72 -25.94
C MET A 462 -6.19 -18.73 -27.46
N PHE A 463 -7.17 -17.99 -27.95
CA PHE A 463 -7.39 -17.72 -29.36
C PHE A 463 -7.06 -16.27 -29.67
N ASP A 464 -6.02 -16.02 -30.44
CA ASP A 464 -5.61 -14.69 -30.90
C ASP A 464 -5.93 -14.55 -32.39
N LYS A 465 -6.61 -13.47 -32.76
CA LYS A 465 -7.04 -13.18 -34.13
C LYS A 465 -6.72 -11.74 -34.47
N ASP A 466 -6.08 -11.55 -35.62
CA ASP A 466 -5.90 -10.24 -36.24
C ASP A 466 -6.63 -10.22 -37.58
N LYS A 467 -7.74 -9.46 -37.65
CA LYS A 467 -8.50 -9.33 -38.90
C LYS A 467 -7.71 -8.65 -40.02
N LYS A 468 -6.77 -7.76 -39.72
CA LYS A 468 -6.02 -7.01 -40.75
C LYS A 468 -5.02 -7.91 -41.47
N THR A 469 -4.33 -8.76 -40.72
CA THR A 469 -3.32 -9.68 -41.29
C THR A 469 -3.89 -11.07 -41.60
N GLY A 470 -5.14 -11.34 -41.22
CA GLY A 470 -5.76 -12.67 -41.32
C GLY A 470 -5.19 -13.71 -40.34
N LYS A 471 -4.17 -13.35 -39.53
CA LYS A 471 -3.48 -14.28 -38.62
C LYS A 471 -4.42 -14.77 -37.53
N LYS A 472 -4.37 -16.09 -37.30
CA LYS A 472 -5.11 -16.78 -36.22
C LYS A 472 -4.12 -17.69 -35.49
N ARG A 473 -4.03 -17.56 -34.17
CA ARG A 473 -3.21 -18.42 -33.30
C ARG A 473 -4.12 -19.06 -32.26
N ILE A 474 -3.96 -20.36 -32.06
CA ILE A 474 -4.64 -21.11 -30.99
C ILE A 474 -3.55 -21.69 -30.12
N LEU A 475 -3.50 -21.29 -28.86
CA LEU A 475 -2.59 -21.83 -27.86
C LEU A 475 -3.36 -22.66 -26.84
N SER A 476 -2.73 -23.73 -26.36
CA SER A 476 -3.21 -24.57 -25.27
C SER A 476 -2.13 -24.69 -24.21
N PHE A 477 -2.51 -24.73 -22.94
CA PHE A 477 -1.58 -24.78 -21.82
C PHE A 477 -1.84 -26.00 -20.93
N LYS A 478 -0.76 -26.65 -20.50
CA LYS A 478 -0.79 -27.65 -19.42
C LYS A 478 0.07 -27.17 -18.26
N TYR A 479 -0.31 -27.56 -17.06
CA TYR A 479 0.29 -27.08 -15.82
C TYR A 479 0.69 -28.24 -14.91
N ASN A 480 1.77 -28.07 -14.15
CA ASN A 480 2.12 -28.99 -13.07
C ASN A 480 1.24 -28.80 -11.82
N ALA A 481 1.51 -29.61 -10.78
CA ALA A 481 0.83 -29.53 -9.48
C ALA A 481 1.02 -28.17 -8.78
N LEU A 482 2.17 -27.51 -8.99
CA LEU A 482 2.48 -26.16 -8.48
C LEU A 482 1.80 -25.03 -9.28
N GLY A 483 1.03 -25.36 -10.33
CA GLY A 483 0.34 -24.37 -11.14
C GLY A 483 1.21 -23.63 -12.16
N LYS A 484 2.47 -24.05 -12.37
CA LYS A 484 3.35 -23.49 -13.41
C LYS A 484 3.14 -24.18 -14.77
N PRO A 485 3.18 -23.44 -15.90
CA PRO A 485 2.93 -24.00 -17.23
C PRO A 485 4.08 -24.92 -17.67
N VAL A 486 3.81 -26.21 -17.89
CA VAL A 486 4.80 -27.20 -18.31
C VAL A 486 4.76 -27.50 -19.81
N GLU A 487 3.64 -27.21 -20.48
CA GLU A 487 3.51 -27.35 -21.93
C GLU A 487 2.71 -26.16 -22.46
N ILE A 488 3.25 -25.49 -23.48
CA ILE A 488 2.57 -24.46 -24.27
C ILE A 488 2.55 -24.95 -25.71
N GLU A 489 1.39 -25.38 -26.18
CA GLU A 489 1.18 -25.83 -27.55
C GLU A 489 0.54 -24.72 -28.37
N MET A 490 1.00 -24.52 -29.61
CA MET A 490 0.33 -23.67 -30.60
C MET A 490 -0.06 -24.52 -31.81
N LYS A 491 -1.37 -24.54 -32.11
CA LYS A 491 -1.93 -25.31 -33.23
C LYS A 491 -1.22 -24.95 -34.53
N ASN A 492 -0.82 -25.96 -35.29
CA ASN A 492 -0.09 -25.85 -36.57
C ASN A 492 1.30 -25.19 -36.47
N VAL A 493 1.85 -25.04 -35.27
CA VAL A 493 3.22 -24.50 -35.07
C VAL A 493 4.08 -25.47 -34.29
N GLY A 494 3.65 -25.94 -33.13
CA GLY A 494 4.47 -26.82 -32.29
C GLY A 494 4.23 -26.63 -30.80
N LYS A 495 5.18 -27.07 -29.98
CA LYS A 495 5.07 -26.98 -28.51
C LYS A 495 6.38 -26.58 -27.82
N ILE A 496 6.24 -25.87 -26.70
CA ILE A 496 7.31 -25.56 -25.75
C ILE A 496 7.04 -26.38 -24.49
N ASN A 497 8.03 -27.15 -24.04
CA ASN A 497 8.01 -27.79 -22.73
C ASN A 497 8.90 -27.03 -21.76
N VAL A 498 8.44 -26.89 -20.52
CA VAL A 498 9.18 -26.22 -19.46
C VAL A 498 9.30 -27.17 -18.27
N ALA A 499 10.53 -27.42 -17.83
CA ALA A 499 10.81 -28.16 -16.61
C ALA A 499 11.22 -27.18 -15.51
N TYR A 500 10.74 -27.46 -14.30
CA TYR A 500 11.03 -26.68 -13.11
C TYR A 500 11.79 -27.53 -12.10
N ASP A 501 12.58 -26.90 -11.23
CA ASP A 501 13.13 -27.56 -10.04
C ASP A 501 12.12 -27.57 -8.88
N ASN A 502 12.55 -28.08 -7.71
CA ASN A 502 11.70 -28.21 -6.52
C ASN A 502 11.36 -26.86 -5.86
N TYR A 503 12.09 -25.79 -6.21
CA TYR A 503 11.80 -24.43 -5.77
C TYR A 503 10.91 -23.69 -6.78
N GLY A 504 10.62 -24.34 -7.91
CA GLY A 504 9.79 -23.80 -8.98
C GLY A 504 10.57 -22.95 -9.98
N GLU A 505 11.88 -22.88 -9.91
CA GLU A 505 12.69 -22.14 -10.88
C GLU A 505 12.79 -22.90 -12.21
N ILE A 506 12.95 -22.17 -13.31
CA ILE A 506 13.03 -22.79 -14.65
C ILE A 506 14.36 -23.54 -14.76
N LYS A 507 14.28 -24.87 -14.81
CA LYS A 507 15.43 -25.74 -15.01
C LYS A 507 15.77 -25.93 -16.49
N LYS A 508 14.73 -26.02 -17.34
CA LYS A 508 14.91 -26.31 -18.77
C LYS A 508 13.72 -25.83 -19.59
N VAL A 509 14.00 -25.34 -20.80
CA VAL A 509 13.00 -25.03 -21.82
C VAL A 509 13.38 -25.74 -23.11
N GLU A 510 12.45 -26.51 -23.68
CA GLU A 510 12.67 -27.28 -24.91
C GLU A 510 11.57 -27.06 -25.94
N SER A 511 11.94 -26.92 -27.20
CA SER A 511 11.02 -26.81 -28.33
C SER A 511 11.67 -27.42 -29.57
N LYS A 512 11.01 -28.39 -30.22
CA LYS A 512 11.49 -28.96 -31.49
C LYS A 512 11.54 -27.91 -32.61
N GLN A 513 10.74 -26.86 -32.49
CA GLN A 513 10.66 -25.76 -33.46
C GLN A 513 11.52 -24.56 -33.07
N GLY A 514 12.25 -24.65 -31.95
CA GLY A 514 13.22 -23.65 -31.49
C GLY A 514 12.66 -22.23 -31.45
N HIS A 515 13.46 -21.28 -31.95
CA HIS A 515 13.19 -19.84 -31.91
C HIS A 515 11.84 -19.44 -32.54
N LYS A 516 11.43 -20.11 -33.63
CA LYS A 516 10.16 -19.83 -34.33
C LYS A 516 8.95 -19.97 -33.39
N MET A 517 8.95 -21.00 -32.54
CA MET A 517 7.87 -21.24 -31.59
C MET A 517 7.84 -20.17 -30.49
N ALA A 518 8.99 -19.86 -29.91
CA ALA A 518 9.11 -18.82 -28.88
C ALA A 518 8.65 -17.45 -29.40
N LEU A 519 9.00 -17.09 -30.64
CA LEU A 519 8.56 -15.85 -31.27
C LEU A 519 7.03 -15.81 -31.45
N GLN A 520 6.41 -16.89 -31.93
CA GLN A 520 4.96 -16.93 -32.13
C GLN A 520 4.18 -16.84 -30.81
N VAL A 521 4.64 -17.55 -29.78
CA VAL A 521 4.05 -17.47 -28.43
C VAL A 521 4.17 -16.04 -27.90
N THR A 522 5.35 -15.45 -27.97
CA THR A 522 5.58 -14.05 -27.56
C THR A 522 4.66 -13.10 -28.32
N GLN A 523 4.53 -13.22 -29.64
CA GLN A 523 3.64 -12.38 -30.44
C GLN A 523 2.16 -12.50 -30.02
N ALA A 524 1.70 -13.70 -29.67
CA ALA A 524 0.33 -13.92 -29.21
C ALA A 524 0.07 -13.22 -27.86
N PHE A 525 1.02 -13.31 -26.92
CA PHE A 525 0.93 -12.60 -25.64
C PHE A 525 1.07 -11.08 -25.82
N GLN A 526 1.92 -10.60 -26.72
CA GLN A 526 2.00 -9.18 -27.05
C GLN A 526 0.69 -8.67 -27.68
N SER A 527 0.02 -9.49 -28.49
CA SER A 527 -1.32 -9.18 -29.01
C SER A 527 -2.32 -9.01 -27.87
N LEU A 528 -2.39 -9.97 -26.94
CA LEU A 528 -3.23 -9.88 -25.73
C LEU A 528 -2.92 -8.62 -24.92
N LEU A 529 -1.65 -8.36 -24.61
CA LEU A 529 -1.22 -7.19 -23.85
C LEU A 529 -1.60 -5.88 -24.56
N SER A 530 -1.46 -5.82 -25.89
CA SER A 530 -1.83 -4.63 -26.67
C SER A 530 -3.32 -4.31 -26.65
N ILE A 531 -4.18 -5.31 -26.40
CA ILE A 531 -5.63 -5.15 -26.32
C ILE A 531 -6.08 -4.89 -24.87
N VAL A 532 -5.52 -5.61 -23.90
CA VAL A 532 -5.91 -5.48 -22.48
C VAL A 532 -5.25 -4.31 -21.75
N LYS A 533 -4.18 -3.75 -22.33
CA LYS A 533 -3.52 -2.51 -21.89
C LYS A 533 -3.43 -1.53 -23.06
N PRO A 534 -4.56 -0.98 -23.53
CA PRO A 534 -4.52 -0.04 -24.64
C PRO A 534 -3.66 1.19 -24.28
N ALA A 535 -2.86 1.65 -25.24
CA ALA A 535 -2.01 2.83 -25.07
C ALA A 535 -2.80 4.02 -24.49
N GLY A 536 -2.26 4.66 -23.44
CA GLY A 536 -2.91 5.74 -22.70
C GLY A 536 -3.63 5.29 -21.42
N VAL A 537 -3.97 4.01 -21.29
CA VAL A 537 -4.48 3.40 -20.05
C VAL A 537 -3.30 2.84 -19.23
N ASN A 538 -2.35 3.72 -18.89
CA ASN A 538 -1.48 3.44 -17.74
C ASN A 538 -2.23 3.89 -16.50
N LEU A 539 -2.93 2.96 -15.87
CA LEU A 539 -3.45 3.10 -14.52
C LEU A 539 -2.28 3.00 -13.53
N ASN A 540 -1.29 3.89 -13.64
CA ASN A 540 -0.44 4.21 -12.50
C ASN A 540 -1.28 5.15 -11.63
N MET A 541 -2.11 4.56 -10.79
CA MET A 541 -2.58 5.21 -9.56
C MET A 541 -1.64 4.80 -8.45
#